data_AF-A0A7C1AJM9-F1
#
_entry.id   AF-A0A7C1AJM9-F1
#
_cell.length_a   1.000
_cell.length_b   1.000
_cell.length_c   1.000
_cell.angle_alpha   90.00
_cell.angle_beta   90.00
_cell.angle_gamma   90.00
#
_symmetry.space_group_name_H-M   'P 1'
#
loop_
_entity.id
_entity.type
_entity.pdbx_description
1 polymer ?
#
loop_
_entity_poly.entity_id
_entity_poly.type
_entity_poly.pdbx_seq_one_letter_code
_entity_poly.pdbx_strand_id
1 'polypeptide(L)'
;TFSAQLIIVLTALLASIGAASVPMSGLVMMSIILKAVGLPLEGVAVILAVDRILDMFRTTLNILSDSCGAVIVARLEGESLAGMGE
;
A
#
# COMPACT_ATOMS: atom_id res chain seq x y z
N THR A 1 -12.17 18.59 4.11
CA THR A 1 -12.64 18.74 5.50
C THR A 1 -12.04 17.62 6.35
N PHE A 2 -12.03 17.73 7.67
CA PHE A 2 -11.51 16.67 8.55
C PHE A 2 -12.24 15.34 8.36
N SER A 3 -13.56 15.37 8.17
CA SER A 3 -14.36 14.18 7.84
C SER A 3 -13.88 13.49 6.55
N ALA A 4 -13.59 14.26 5.49
CA ALA A 4 -13.06 13.68 4.25
C ALA A 4 -11.69 13.01 4.43
N GLN A 5 -10.82 13.55 5.28
CA GLN A 5 -9.52 12.94 5.57
C GLN A 5 -9.67 11.59 6.27
N LEU A 6 -10.59 11.48 7.24
CA LEU A 6 -10.90 10.19 7.88
C LEU A 6 -11.43 9.17 6.88
N ILE A 7 -12.31 9.58 5.97
CA ILE A 7 -12.82 8.71 4.90
C ILE A 7 -11.66 8.23 4.02
N ILE A 8 -10.76 9.11 3.61
CA ILE A 8 -9.58 8.76 2.79
C ILE A 8 -8.70 7.75 3.52
N VAL A 9 -8.37 7.99 4.80
CA VAL A 9 -7.51 7.08 5.57
C VAL A 9 -8.15 5.69 5.69
N LEU A 10 -9.44 5.63 6.02
CA LEU A 10 -10.15 4.36 6.15
C LEU A 10 -10.27 3.62 4.82
N THR A 11 -10.66 4.31 3.75
CA THR A 11 -10.77 3.70 2.42
C THR A 11 -9.42 3.29 1.87
N ALA A 12 -8.36 4.08 2.07
CA ALA A 12 -7.00 3.72 1.67
C ALA A 12 -6.46 2.49 2.43
N LEU A 13 -6.75 2.38 3.74
CA LEU A 13 -6.37 1.22 4.54
C LEU A 13 -7.07 -0.05 4.03
N LEU A 14 -8.39 0.01 3.83
CA LEU A 14 -9.17 -1.12 3.31
C LEU A 14 -8.75 -1.49 1.89
N ALA A 15 -8.49 -0.49 1.05
CA ALA A 15 -7.95 -0.64 -0.29
C ALA A 15 -6.58 -1.36 -0.27
N SER A 16 -5.69 -1.00 0.67
CA SER A 16 -4.36 -1.60 0.77
C SER A 16 -4.40 -3.10 1.02
N ILE A 17 -5.41 -3.60 1.75
CA ILE A 17 -5.59 -5.05 2.01
C ILE A 17 -6.08 -5.77 0.75
N GLY A 18 -6.95 -5.12 -0.03
CA GLY A 18 -7.53 -5.68 -1.26
C GLY A 18 -6.68 -5.50 -2.53
N ALA A 19 -5.54 -4.82 -2.44
CA ALA A 19 -4.69 -4.55 -3.58
C ALA A 19 -3.96 -5.84 -4.02
N ALA A 20 -4.20 -6.27 -5.26
CA ALA A 20 -3.41 -7.33 -5.86
C ALA A 20 -1.96 -6.87 -6.08
N SER A 21 -0.99 -7.77 -5.88
CA SER A 21 0.44 -7.55 -6.13
C SER A 21 0.76 -7.56 -7.63
N VAL A 22 0.10 -6.68 -8.39
CA VAL A 22 0.35 -6.45 -9.81
C VAL A 22 0.91 -5.04 -10.00
N PRO A 23 1.84 -4.84 -10.95
CA PRO A 23 2.36 -3.51 -11.27
C PRO A 23 1.21 -2.54 -11.61
N MET A 24 1.32 -1.29 -11.17
CA MET A 24 0.36 -0.21 -11.42
C MET A 24 -1.04 -0.42 -10.80
N SER A 25 -1.22 -1.37 -9.86
CA SER A 25 -2.51 -1.52 -9.14
C SER A 25 -2.89 -0.28 -8.33
N GLY A 26 -1.89 0.53 -7.97
CA GLY A 26 -2.04 1.78 -7.23
C GLY A 26 -2.99 2.80 -7.87
N LEU A 27 -3.04 2.88 -9.19
CA LEU A 27 -3.94 3.80 -9.90
C LEU A 27 -5.41 3.37 -9.80
N VAL A 28 -5.66 2.06 -9.81
CA VAL A 28 -7.01 1.50 -9.62
C VAL A 28 -7.52 1.84 -8.22
N MET A 29 -6.68 1.67 -7.19
CA MET A 29 -7.05 2.00 -5.82
C MET A 29 -7.29 3.51 -5.64
N MET A 30 -6.51 4.36 -6.32
CA MET A 30 -6.71 5.81 -6.30
C MET A 30 -8.09 6.21 -6.86
N SER A 31 -8.56 5.53 -7.91
CA SER A 31 -9.89 5.79 -8.48
C SER A 31 -11.03 5.50 -7.48
N ILE A 32 -10.87 4.46 -6.64
CA ILE A 32 -11.83 4.10 -5.58
C ILE A 32 -11.85 5.18 -4.50
N ILE A 33 -10.68 5.66 -4.09
CA ILE A 33 -10.55 6.69 -3.03
C ILE A 33 -11.15 8.01 -3.51
N LEU A 34 -10.81 8.48 -4.71
CA LEU A 34 -11.35 9.74 -5.25
C LEU A 34 -12.87 9.69 -5.40
N LYS A 35 -13.40 8.56 -5.88
CA LYS A 35 -14.85 8.35 -5.97
C LYS A 35 -15.52 8.34 -4.59
N ALA A 36 -14.89 7.77 -3.57
CA ALA A 36 -15.43 7.73 -2.20
C ALA A 36 -15.57 9.11 -1.55
N VAL A 37 -14.77 10.10 -1.95
CA VAL A 37 -14.88 11.49 -1.47
C VAL A 37 -15.48 12.47 -2.48
N GLY A 38 -15.98 11.97 -3.62
CA GLY A 38 -16.63 12.79 -4.65
C GLY A 38 -15.67 13.69 -5.43
N LEU A 39 -14.39 13.33 -5.51
CA LEU A 39 -13.39 14.05 -6.30
C LEU A 39 -13.35 13.55 -7.76
N PRO A 40 -13.01 14.44 -8.71
CA PRO A 40 -12.88 14.10 -10.12
C PRO A 40 -11.79 13.04 -10.36
N LEU A 41 -12.11 12.04 -11.19
CA LEU A 41 -11.21 10.94 -11.54
C LEU A 41 -10.06 11.39 -12.45
N GLU A 42 -10.25 12.52 -13.13
CA GLU A 42 -9.24 13.18 -13.95
C GLU A 42 -7.97 13.49 -13.14
N GLY A 43 -8.07 13.61 -11.81
CA GLY A 43 -6.91 13.75 -10.92
C GLY A 43 -5.93 12.58 -10.98
N VAL A 44 -6.38 11.36 -11.32
CA VAL A 44 -5.50 10.19 -11.50
C VAL A 44 -4.56 10.39 -12.69
N ALA A 45 -5.04 11.03 -13.76
CA ALA A 45 -4.25 11.26 -14.97
C ALA A 45 -3.02 12.15 -14.70
N VAL A 46 -3.13 13.07 -13.73
CA VAL A 46 -2.02 13.94 -13.32
C VAL A 46 -0.90 13.13 -12.65
N ILE A 47 -1.24 12.10 -11.89
CA ILE A 47 -0.29 11.27 -11.13
C ILE A 47 0.36 10.21 -12.04
N LEU A 48 -0.29 9.84 -13.14
CA LEU A 48 0.14 8.79 -14.06
C LEU A 48 1.58 8.99 -14.58
N ALA A 49 2.03 10.24 -14.73
CA ALA A 49 3.39 10.57 -15.17
C ALA A 49 4.47 10.12 -14.17
N VAL A 50 4.19 10.19 -12.86
CA VAL A 50 5.13 9.83 -11.80
C VAL A 50 4.89 8.43 -11.23
N ASP A 51 3.71 7.86 -11.48
CA ASP A 51 3.27 6.59 -10.91
C ASP A 51 4.26 5.46 -11.14
N ARG A 52 4.90 5.39 -12.31
CA ARG A 52 5.83 4.30 -12.62
C ARG A 52 7.01 4.20 -11.64
N ILE A 53 7.56 5.32 -11.21
CA ILE A 53 8.66 5.34 -10.24
C ILE A 53 8.11 5.10 -8.82
N LEU A 54 6.97 5.72 -8.50
CA LEU A 54 6.33 5.59 -7.19
C LEU A 54 5.82 4.16 -6.93
N ASP A 55 5.38 3.45 -7.97
CA ASP A 55 4.92 2.06 -7.91
C ASP A 55 6.08 1.13 -7.54
N MET A 56 7.26 1.32 -8.15
CA MET A 56 8.46 0.55 -7.78
C MET A 56 8.86 0.74 -6.31
N PHE A 57 8.82 1.97 -5.81
CA PHE A 57 9.07 2.24 -4.39
C PHE A 57 8.01 1.59 -3.50
N ARG A 58 6.74 1.63 -3.90
CA ARG A 58 5.63 1.01 -3.16
C ARG A 58 5.79 -0.51 -3.07
N THR A 59 6.14 -1.18 -4.16
CA THR A 59 6.44 -2.62 -4.14
C THR A 59 7.60 -2.94 -3.20
N THR A 60 8.67 -2.14 -3.23
CA THR A 60 9.84 -2.33 -2.36
C THR A 60 9.47 -2.20 -0.88
N LEU A 61 8.69 -1.19 -0.52
CA LEU A 61 8.25 -0.96 0.85
C LEU A 61 7.31 -2.06 1.35
N ASN A 62 6.42 -2.56 0.50
CA ASN A 62 5.52 -3.67 0.85
C ASN A 62 6.32 -4.96 1.14
N ILE A 63 7.31 -5.30 0.31
CA ILE A 63 8.18 -6.46 0.55
C ILE A 63 8.99 -6.27 1.84
N LEU A 64 9.49 -5.06 2.08
CA LEU A 64 10.22 -4.74 3.31
C LEU A 64 9.34 -4.92 4.56
N SER A 65 8.09 -4.44 4.54
CA SER A 65 7.19 -4.60 5.69
C SER A 65 6.84 -6.05 5.97
N ASP A 66 6.62 -6.85 4.93
CA ASP A 66 6.32 -8.28 5.09
C ASP A 66 7.52 -9.05 5.64
N SER A 67 8.74 -8.69 5.19
CA SER A 67 9.98 -9.25 5.71
C SER A 67 10.18 -8.91 7.19
N CYS A 68 9.95 -7.65 7.57
CA CYS A 68 9.98 -7.25 8.98
C CYS A 68 8.90 -7.97 9.80
N GLY A 69 7.69 -8.09 9.26
CA GLY A 69 6.58 -8.81 9.88
C GLY A 69 6.91 -10.27 10.14
N ALA A 70 7.49 -10.96 9.16
CA ALA A 70 7.92 -12.35 9.31
C ALA A 70 8.95 -12.53 10.44
N VAL A 71 9.96 -11.67 10.52
CA VAL A 71 10.97 -11.71 11.60
C VAL A 71 10.34 -11.43 12.96
N ILE A 72 9.41 -10.48 13.06
CA ILE A 72 8.71 -10.17 14.30
C ILE A 72 7.87 -11.37 14.75
N VAL A 73 7.10 -11.97 13.85
CA VAL A 73 6.28 -13.16 14.13
C VAL A 73 7.17 -14.33 14.58
N ALA A 74 8.23 -14.64 13.84
CA ALA A 74 9.17 -15.71 14.20
C ALA A 74 9.73 -15.53 15.63
N ARG A 75 10.05 -14.29 16.01
CA ARG A 75 10.52 -13.97 17.37
C ARG A 75 9.44 -14.13 18.44
N LEU A 76 8.19 -13.79 18.12
CA LEU A 76 7.05 -13.95 19.03
C LEU A 76 6.69 -15.43 19.22
N GLU A 77 6.84 -16.25 18.19
CA GLU A 77 6.63 -17.70 18.23
C GLU A 77 7.82 -18.47 18.86
N GLY A 78 8.89 -17.76 19.26
CA GLY A 78 10.04 -18.35 19.95
C GLY A 78 11.07 -19.01 19.04
N GLU A 79 11.05 -18.73 17.73
CA GLU A 79 12.08 -19.20 16.81
C GLU A 79 13.43 -18.50 17.08
N SER A 80 14.50 -19.29 17.10
CA SER A 80 15.86 -18.76 17.17
C SER A 80 16.31 -18.34 15.79
N LEU A 81 16.42 -17.02 15.54
CA LEU A 81 16.88 -16.48 14.25
C LEU A 81 18.36 -16.77 13.93
N ALA A 82 19.05 -17.57 14.75
CA ALA A 82 20.48 -17.86 14.65
C ALA A 82 20.88 -18.56 13.33
N GLY A 83 19.93 -19.03 12.51
CA GLY A 83 20.19 -19.69 11.23
C GLY A 83 19.60 -19.02 9.99
N MET A 84 19.03 -17.80 10.09
CA MET A 84 18.36 -17.16 8.94
C MET A 84 19.31 -16.34 8.03
N GLY A 85 20.62 -16.45 8.24
CA GLY A 85 21.66 -15.73 7.49
C GLY A 85 22.82 -16.60 7.01
N GLU A 86 22.67 -17.93 7.07
CA GLU A 86 23.58 -18.90 6.43
C GLU A 86 22.99 -19.37 5.10
#